data_AF-A0A110B519-F1
#
_entry.id   AF-A0A110B519-F1
#
_cell.length_a   1.000
_cell.length_b   1.000
_cell.length_c   1.000
_cell.angle_alpha   90.00
_cell.angle_beta   90.00
_cell.angle_gamma   90.00
#
_symmetry.space_group_name_H-M   'P 1'
#
loop_
_entity.id
_entity.type
_entity.pdbx_description
1 polymer ?
#
loop_
_entity_poly.entity_id
_entity_poly.type
_entity_poly.pdbx_seq_one_letter_code
_entity_poly.pdbx_strand_id
1 'polypeptide(L)'
;MNLLIAERMRCRTNSPLCLLAAFALCIVALTGCSEPDVDGLAQEYCDYFESAADMDFEQKQETITALDRRLIEKNVRQGRMRTALRQTCPDVIARSDVEMMGIMGQDLLEMQEQLRELR
;
A
#
# COMPACT_ATOMS: atom_id res chain seq x y z
N MET A 1 25.86 -24.66 -21.10
CA MET A 1 26.87 -24.69 -20.02
C MET A 1 27.89 -23.60 -20.29
N ASN A 2 28.36 -22.95 -19.21
CA ASN A 2 29.49 -22.00 -19.09
C ASN A 2 29.14 -20.53 -19.43
N LEU A 3 29.33 -19.53 -18.57
CA LEU A 3 30.00 -19.46 -17.26
C LEU A 3 29.41 -18.29 -16.45
N LEU A 4 29.07 -18.59 -15.20
CA LEU A 4 28.79 -17.67 -14.11
C LEU A 4 30.06 -16.90 -13.71
N ILE A 5 29.87 -15.63 -13.31
CA ILE A 5 30.68 -14.89 -12.33
C ILE A 5 32.11 -14.53 -12.78
N ALA A 6 32.35 -13.25 -13.13
CA ALA A 6 33.48 -12.47 -12.63
C ALA A 6 33.60 -11.09 -13.31
N GLU A 7 32.78 -10.12 -12.91
CA GLU A 7 33.23 -8.72 -12.90
C GLU A 7 33.09 -8.15 -11.50
N ARG A 8 33.97 -8.67 -10.63
CA ARG A 8 34.54 -7.90 -9.53
C ARG A 8 35.31 -6.71 -10.12
N MET A 9 34.64 -5.62 -10.45
CA MET A 9 35.33 -4.34 -10.56
C MET A 9 35.72 -3.89 -9.15
N ARG A 10 37.00 -4.07 -8.87
CA ARG A 10 37.73 -3.48 -7.76
C ARG A 10 37.51 -1.96 -7.77
N CYS A 11 36.61 -1.46 -6.92
CA CYS A 11 36.72 -0.10 -6.40
C CYS A 11 37.97 -0.03 -5.52
N ARG A 12 39.12 0.24 -6.15
CA ARG A 12 40.39 0.50 -5.47
C ARG A 12 40.95 1.80 -6.05
N THR A 13 40.51 2.93 -5.51
CA THR A 13 41.34 4.11 -5.11
C THR A 13 40.47 5.34 -4.81
N ASN A 14 40.53 5.81 -3.55
CA ASN A 14 40.34 7.18 -3.07
C ASN A 14 39.78 8.22 -4.05
N SER A 15 38.47 8.21 -4.28
CA SER A 15 37.78 9.34 -4.92
C SER A 15 36.51 9.66 -4.12
N PRO A 16 36.37 10.88 -3.55
CA PRO A 16 35.18 11.28 -2.81
C PRO A 16 33.91 11.29 -3.67
N LEU A 17 34.05 11.25 -4.99
CA LEU A 17 32.96 11.11 -5.96
C LEU A 17 32.27 9.72 -5.94
N CYS A 18 32.94 8.67 -5.45
CA CYS A 18 32.32 7.33 -5.38
C CYS A 18 31.33 7.18 -4.22
N LEU A 19 31.50 7.96 -3.14
CA LEU A 19 30.61 7.93 -1.97
C LEU A 19 29.23 8.54 -2.25
N LEU A 20 29.18 9.55 -3.13
CA LEU A 20 27.91 10.18 -3.51
C LEU A 20 27.11 9.33 -4.50
N ALA A 21 27.79 8.63 -5.42
CA ALA A 21 27.12 7.71 -6.35
C ALA A 21 26.54 6.48 -5.65
N ALA A 22 27.20 5.97 -4.60
CA ALA A 22 26.68 4.87 -3.80
C ALA A 22 25.43 5.26 -2.98
N PHE A 23 25.33 6.52 -2.54
CA PHE A 23 24.15 7.01 -1.82
C PHE A 23 22.96 7.24 -2.75
N ALA A 24 23.19 7.75 -3.97
CA ALA A 24 22.13 7.93 -4.97
C ALA A 24 21.57 6.58 -5.46
N LEU A 25 22.42 5.58 -5.69
CA LEU A 25 21.97 4.23 -6.07
C LEU A 25 21.26 3.49 -4.92
N CYS A 26 21.65 3.73 -3.66
CA CYS A 26 20.91 3.18 -2.51
C CYS A 26 19.53 3.82 -2.29
N ILE A 27 19.36 5.11 -2.61
CA ILE A 27 18.05 5.79 -2.49
C ILE A 27 17.11 5.37 -3.62
N VAL A 28 17.63 5.16 -4.84
CA VAL A 28 16.82 4.63 -5.96
C VAL A 28 16.51 3.13 -5.76
N ALA A 29 17.41 2.36 -5.13
CA ALA A 29 17.15 0.96 -4.77
C ALA A 29 16.10 0.79 -3.65
N LEU A 30 15.80 1.83 -2.88
CA LEU A 30 14.75 1.82 -1.85
C LEU A 30 13.37 2.26 -2.37
N THR A 31 13.27 2.73 -3.61
CA THR A 31 12.02 3.34 -4.14
C THR A 31 11.43 2.66 -5.38
N GLY A 32 12.06 1.60 -5.91
CA GLY A 32 11.68 1.09 -7.25
C GLY A 32 11.37 -0.39 -7.40
N CYS A 33 11.58 -1.23 -6.38
CA CYS A 33 11.16 -2.63 -6.46
C CYS A 33 9.93 -2.82 -5.58
N SER A 34 8.78 -2.34 -6.04
CA SER A 34 7.53 -2.96 -5.62
C SER A 34 7.62 -4.44 -6.04
N GLU A 35 7.42 -5.33 -5.07
CA GLU A 35 7.30 -6.74 -5.41
C GLU A 35 6.07 -6.85 -6.33
N PRO A 36 6.16 -7.48 -7.51
CA PRO A 36 5.04 -7.56 -8.45
C PRO A 36 3.77 -8.14 -7.81
N ASP A 37 3.96 -8.93 -6.75
CA ASP A 37 2.91 -9.45 -5.89
C ASP A 37 2.12 -8.41 -5.11
N VAL A 38 2.77 -7.31 -4.70
CA VAL A 38 2.17 -6.18 -3.98
C VAL A 38 1.42 -5.26 -4.94
N ASP A 39 1.98 -5.00 -6.13
CA ASP A 39 1.31 -4.18 -7.13
C ASP A 39 0.04 -4.85 -7.67
N GLY A 40 0.11 -6.17 -7.92
CA GLY A 40 -1.07 -6.94 -8.32
C GLY A 40 -2.15 -6.95 -7.25
N LEU A 41 -1.76 -7.10 -5.97
CA LEU A 41 -2.72 -7.03 -4.87
C LEU A 41 -3.29 -5.62 -4.70
N ALA A 42 -2.47 -4.58 -4.85
CA ALA A 42 -2.93 -3.19 -4.80
C ALA A 42 -3.97 -2.91 -5.89
N GLN A 43 -3.75 -3.38 -7.12
CA GLN A 43 -4.71 -3.26 -8.19
C GLN A 43 -6.04 -3.92 -7.85
N GLU A 44 -6.03 -5.14 -7.29
CA GLU A 44 -7.26 -5.85 -6.91
C GLU A 44 -8.06 -5.11 -5.81
N TYR A 45 -7.37 -4.50 -4.85
CA TYR A 45 -8.04 -3.62 -3.87
C TYR A 45 -8.61 -2.36 -4.53
N CYS A 46 -7.90 -1.76 -5.49
CA CYS A 46 -8.41 -0.62 -6.24
C CYS A 46 -9.70 -0.99 -7.01
N ASP A 47 -9.69 -2.13 -7.71
CA ASP A 47 -10.86 -2.63 -8.45
C ASP A 47 -12.04 -2.92 -7.50
N TYR A 48 -11.77 -3.48 -6.31
CA TYR A 48 -12.78 -3.64 -5.26
C TYR A 48 -13.39 -2.31 -4.85
N PHE A 49 -12.60 -1.29 -4.55
CA PHE A 49 -13.14 0.00 -4.11
C PHE A 49 -13.92 0.74 -5.21
N GLU A 50 -13.54 0.58 -6.48
CA GLU A 50 -14.29 1.16 -7.59
C GLU A 50 -15.65 0.49 -7.79
N SER A 51 -15.71 -0.83 -7.63
CA SER A 51 -16.94 -1.62 -7.81
C SER A 51 -17.76 -1.80 -6.53
N ALA A 52 -17.20 -1.44 -5.36
CA ALA A 52 -17.87 -1.58 -4.08
C ALA A 52 -19.20 -0.82 -4.04
N ALA A 53 -19.35 0.31 -4.72
CA ALA A 53 -20.63 1.03 -4.73
C ALA A 53 -21.80 0.17 -5.27
N ASP A 54 -21.52 -0.75 -6.20
CA ASP A 54 -22.51 -1.58 -6.88
C ASP A 54 -22.69 -2.97 -6.24
N MET A 55 -21.82 -3.33 -5.28
CA MET A 55 -21.89 -4.61 -4.56
C MET A 55 -22.87 -4.55 -3.39
N ASP A 56 -23.59 -5.66 -3.17
CA ASP A 56 -24.34 -5.86 -1.94
C ASP A 56 -23.40 -6.07 -0.74
N PHE A 57 -23.97 -6.05 0.47
CA PHE A 57 -23.18 -6.17 1.70
C PHE A 57 -22.45 -7.51 1.81
N GLU A 58 -23.08 -8.61 1.40
CA GLU A 58 -22.51 -9.96 1.52
C GLU A 58 -21.34 -10.11 0.54
N GLN A 59 -21.50 -9.63 -0.70
CA GLN A 59 -20.45 -9.57 -1.71
C GLN A 59 -19.27 -8.71 -1.27
N LYS A 60 -19.53 -7.54 -0.68
CA LYS A 60 -18.48 -6.69 -0.11
C LYS A 60 -17.67 -7.45 0.94
N GLN A 61 -18.38 -8.06 1.88
CA GLN A 61 -17.76 -8.76 3.00
C GLN A 61 -16.96 -9.98 2.55
N GLU A 62 -17.47 -10.75 1.59
CA GLU A 62 -16.76 -11.89 1.02
C GLU A 62 -15.49 -11.42 0.28
N THR A 63 -15.62 -10.41 -0.57
CA THR A 63 -14.51 -9.90 -1.40
C THR A 63 -13.40 -9.30 -0.56
N ILE A 64 -13.73 -8.44 0.42
CA ILE A 64 -12.71 -7.83 1.28
C ILE A 64 -12.02 -8.88 2.16
N THR A 65 -12.76 -9.88 2.65
CA THR A 65 -12.18 -10.99 3.44
C THR A 65 -11.23 -11.84 2.60
N ALA A 66 -11.56 -12.08 1.33
CA ALA A 66 -10.68 -12.81 0.41
C ALA A 66 -9.39 -12.03 0.11
N LEU A 67 -9.49 -10.72 -0.08
CA LEU A 67 -8.35 -9.83 -0.30
C LEU A 67 -7.43 -9.77 0.93
N ASP A 68 -8.01 -9.64 2.13
CA ASP A 68 -7.25 -9.62 3.39
C ASP A 68 -6.54 -10.95 3.65
N ARG A 69 -7.17 -12.08 3.33
CA ARG A 69 -6.51 -13.39 3.41
C ARG A 69 -5.28 -13.45 2.52
N ARG A 70 -5.39 -12.98 1.27
CA ARG A 70 -4.27 -12.95 0.33
C ARG A 70 -3.15 -12.00 0.78
N LEU A 71 -3.48 -10.88 1.41
CA LEU A 71 -2.50 -9.97 2.01
C LEU A 71 -1.66 -10.69 3.08
N ILE A 72 -2.31 -11.49 3.93
CA ILE A 72 -1.67 -12.30 4.97
C ILE A 72 -0.83 -13.42 4.37
N GLU A 73 -1.38 -14.17 3.40
CA GLU A 73 -0.68 -15.28 2.72
C GLU A 73 0.60 -14.81 2.01
N LYS A 74 0.55 -13.64 1.37
CA LYS A 74 1.71 -13.03 0.71
C LYS A 74 2.67 -12.35 1.69
N ASN A 75 2.37 -12.34 2.99
CA ASN A 75 3.15 -11.70 4.05
C ASN A 75 3.50 -10.23 3.74
N VAL A 76 2.55 -9.52 3.11
CA VAL A 76 2.74 -8.13 2.72
C VAL A 76 2.48 -7.25 3.93
N ARG A 77 3.47 -6.40 4.27
CA ARG A 77 3.28 -5.42 5.35
C ARG A 77 2.22 -4.39 4.94
N GLN A 78 1.27 -4.11 5.83
CA GLN A 78 0.24 -3.08 5.62
C GLN A 78 0.81 -1.73 5.16
N GLY A 79 1.96 -1.30 5.71
CA GLY A 79 2.61 -0.05 5.31
C GLY A 79 3.09 -0.03 3.84
N ARG A 80 3.51 -1.19 3.30
CA ARG A 80 3.86 -1.33 1.88
C ARG A 80 2.61 -1.32 1.01
N MET A 81 1.58 -2.07 1.42
CA MET A 81 0.29 -2.10 0.74
C MET A 81 -0.33 -0.69 0.62
N ARG A 82 -0.32 0.08 1.70
CA ARG A 82 -0.83 1.46 1.71
C ARG A 82 -0.04 2.37 0.77
N THR A 83 1.27 2.17 0.68
CA THR A 83 2.11 2.93 -0.27
C THR A 83 1.79 2.55 -1.71
N ALA A 84 1.67 1.25 -1.99
CA ALA A 84 1.30 0.76 -3.32
C ALA A 84 -0.07 1.27 -3.75
N LEU A 85 -1.08 1.19 -2.89
CA LEU A 85 -2.42 1.73 -3.15
C LEU A 85 -2.42 3.23 -3.48
N ARG A 86 -1.61 4.03 -2.77
CA ARG A 86 -1.45 5.46 -3.06
C ARG A 86 -0.77 5.75 -4.39
N GLN A 87 0.04 4.82 -4.90
CA GLN A 87 0.70 4.94 -6.19
C GLN A 87 -0.21 4.45 -7.33
N THR A 88 -0.94 3.37 -7.11
CA THR A 88 -1.80 2.71 -8.11
C THR A 88 -3.14 3.42 -8.30
N CYS A 89 -3.84 3.78 -7.22
CA CYS A 89 -5.16 4.42 -7.28
C CYS A 89 -5.32 5.55 -6.23
N PRO A 90 -4.59 6.66 -6.40
CA PRO A 90 -4.61 7.77 -5.43
C PRO A 90 -6.02 8.35 -5.17
N ASP A 91 -6.84 8.47 -6.22
CA ASP A 91 -8.18 9.08 -6.12
C ASP A 91 -9.18 8.20 -5.36
N VAL A 92 -9.04 6.88 -5.49
CA VAL A 92 -9.89 5.89 -4.82
C VAL A 92 -9.60 5.89 -3.33
N ILE A 93 -8.32 5.91 -2.95
CA ILE A 93 -7.91 6.00 -1.53
C ILE A 93 -8.30 7.34 -0.92
N ALA A 94 -8.15 8.45 -1.66
CA ALA A 94 -8.56 9.75 -1.17
C ALA A 94 -10.08 9.81 -0.88
N ARG A 95 -10.90 9.23 -1.76
CA ARG A 95 -12.36 9.10 -1.52
C ARG A 95 -12.66 8.22 -0.32
N SER A 96 -12.04 7.05 -0.22
CA SER A 96 -12.24 6.12 0.89
C SER A 96 -11.83 6.72 2.24
N ASP A 97 -10.69 7.42 2.30
CA ASP A 97 -10.23 8.13 3.50
C ASP A 97 -11.25 9.22 3.93
N VAL A 98 -11.85 9.93 2.98
CA VAL A 98 -12.90 10.94 3.23
C VAL A 98 -14.20 10.31 3.72
N GLU A 99 -14.66 9.22 3.08
CA GLU A 99 -15.87 8.50 3.49
C GLU A 99 -15.74 7.94 4.91
N MET A 100 -14.59 7.33 5.23
CA MET A 100 -14.30 6.80 6.55
C MET A 100 -14.26 7.91 7.62
N MET A 101 -13.68 9.07 7.31
CA MET A 101 -13.73 10.24 8.19
C MET A 101 -15.16 10.77 8.37
N GLY A 102 -16.00 10.71 7.34
CA GLY A 102 -17.41 11.09 7.39
C GLY A 102 -18.23 10.19 8.32
N ILE A 103 -18.06 8.87 8.21
CA ILE A 103 -18.73 7.87 9.06
C ILE A 103 -18.33 8.07 10.53
N MET A 104 -17.02 8.18 10.81
CA MET A 104 -16.53 8.43 12.17
C MET A 104 -17.04 9.76 12.74
N GLY A 105 -17.18 10.78 11.89
CA GLY A 105 -17.76 12.07 12.28
C GLY A 105 -19.24 11.96 12.67
N GLN A 106 -20.02 11.16 11.94
CA GLN A 106 -21.43 10.89 12.26
C GLN A 106 -21.57 10.10 13.56
N ASP A 107 -20.81 9.03 13.75
CA ASP A 107 -20.84 8.22 14.97
C ASP A 107 -20.51 9.05 16.23
N LEU A 108 -19.55 9.97 16.10
CA LEU A 108 -19.18 10.88 17.19
C LEU A 108 -20.30 11.88 17.53
N LEU A 109 -21.05 12.34 16.53
CA LEU A 109 -22.20 13.23 16.75
C LEU A 109 -23.35 12.49 17.42
N GLU A 110 -23.67 11.27 16.96
CA GLU A 110 -24.69 10.42 17.56
C GLU A 110 -24.36 10.06 19.02
N MET A 111 -23.10 9.72 19.30
CA MET A 111 -22.65 9.49 20.68
C MET A 111 -22.75 10.75 21.55
N GLN A 112 -22.43 11.94 21.01
CA GLN A 112 -22.60 13.18 21.75
C GLN A 112 -24.07 13.46 22.07
N GLU A 113 -24.98 13.16 21.14
CA GLU A 113 -26.42 13.35 21.32
C GLU A 113 -26.97 12.39 22.39
N GLN A 114 -26.58 11.10 22.34
CA GLN A 114 -26.92 10.11 23.37
C GLN A 114 -26.41 10.51 24.77
N LEU A 115 -25.19 11.03 24.87
CA LEU A 115 -24.63 11.52 26.14
C LEU A 115 -25.35 12.78 26.66
N ARG A 116 -25.98 13.56 25.78
CA ARG A 116 -26.74 14.76 26.12
C ARG A 116 -28.14 14.41 26.63
N GLU A 117 -28.75 13.36 26.11
CA GLU A 117 -30.04 12.83 26.57
C GLU A 117 -29.95 12.13 27.93
N LEU A 118 -28.76 11.65 28.31
CA LEU A 118 -28.49 11.00 29.60
C LEU A 118 -28.21 11.99 30.76
N ARG A 119 -28.21 13.30 30.50
CA ARG A 119 -27.97 14.38 31.50
C ARG A 119 -29.27 15.11 31.82
#